data_AF-A0A645FCZ3-F1
#
_entry.id   AF-A0A645FCZ3-F1
#
_cell.length_a   1.000
_cell.length_b   1.000
_cell.length_c   1.000
_cell.angle_alpha   90.00
_cell.angle_beta   90.00
_cell.angle_gamma   90.00
#
_symmetry.space_group_name_H-M   'P 1'
#
loop_
_entity.id
_entity.type
_entity.pdbx_description
1 polymer ?
#
loop_
_entity_poly.entity_id
_entity_poly.type
_entity_poly.pdbx_seq_one_letter_code
_entity_poly.pdbx_strand_id
1 'polypeptide(L)'
;MAYGEVYQGLQTGVIDAAENDFVSYYTSGHYEVAKYYSLDAHMAPPAMLLMSQTSWNKLNDSQKQAVREAAKEAAVWQRQAMMDFQNESRAKVEEAGCQIFEVDGKAFQNAVSPIYDLYPQYKSIIEKIKAVN
;
A
#
# COMPACT_ATOMS: atom_id res chain seq x y z
N MET A 1 -3.10 -8.32 14.39
CA MET A 1 -1.74 -8.14 14.95
C MET A 1 -1.34 -6.69 14.71
N ALA A 2 -0.69 -6.02 15.67
CA ALA A 2 -0.20 -4.67 15.44
C ALA A 2 1.04 -4.70 14.53
N TYR A 3 1.25 -3.67 13.71
CA TYR A 3 2.35 -3.65 12.73
C TYR A 3 3.73 -3.90 13.37
N GLY A 4 3.99 -3.31 14.54
CA GLY A 4 5.26 -3.50 15.26
C GLY A 4 5.48 -4.90 15.85
N GLU A 5 4.46 -5.75 15.89
CA GLU A 5 4.56 -7.14 16.38
C GLU A 5 4.88 -8.13 15.25
N VAL A 6 4.75 -7.71 13.98
CA VAL A 6 4.83 -8.60 12.81
C VAL A 6 6.23 -9.20 12.66
N TYR A 7 7.30 -8.41 12.82
CA TYR A 7 8.68 -8.93 12.76
C TYR A 7 8.88 -10.10 13.74
N GLN A 8 8.51 -9.91 15.01
CA GLN A 8 8.66 -10.94 16.03
C GLN A 8 7.76 -12.14 15.73
N GLY A 9 6.54 -11.90 15.23
CA GLY A 9 5.62 -12.93 14.81
C GLY A 9 6.20 -13.84 13.72
N LEU A 10 6.81 -13.23 12.70
CA LEU A 10 7.52 -13.94 11.63
C LEU A 10 8.75 -14.68 12.17
N GLN A 11 9.59 -14.00 12.94
CA GLN A 11 10.83 -14.57 13.49
C GLN A 11 10.59 -15.82 14.36
N THR A 12 9.50 -15.82 15.13
CA THR A 12 9.15 -16.90 16.04
C THR A 12 8.27 -17.98 15.41
N GLY A 13 7.75 -17.74 14.21
CA GLY A 13 6.79 -18.64 13.56
C GLY A 13 5.39 -18.61 14.18
N VAL A 14 5.02 -17.55 14.91
CA VAL A 14 3.62 -17.33 15.34
C VAL A 14 2.74 -17.03 14.13
N ILE A 15 3.31 -16.39 13.11
CA ILE A 15 2.72 -16.24 11.78
C ILE A 15 3.73 -16.69 10.73
N ASP A 16 3.24 -17.33 9.67
CA ASP A 16 4.09 -17.81 8.57
C ASP A 16 4.38 -16.73 7.52
N ALA A 17 3.48 -15.75 7.40
CA ALA A 17 3.55 -14.71 6.38
C ALA A 17 2.81 -13.44 6.83
N ALA A 18 3.11 -12.35 6.13
CA ALA A 18 2.42 -11.07 6.21
C ALA A 18 2.29 -10.47 4.79
N GLU A 19 1.47 -9.44 4.63
CA GLU A 19 1.34 -8.67 3.40
C GLU A 19 1.83 -7.24 3.63
N ASN A 20 2.54 -6.69 2.64
CA ASN A 20 2.91 -5.27 2.52
C ASN A 20 3.67 -5.06 1.20
N ASP A 21 3.94 -3.81 0.84
CA ASP A 21 4.79 -3.47 -0.32
C ASP A 21 6.30 -3.61 -0.03
N PHE A 22 7.14 -3.44 -1.06
CA PHE A 22 8.60 -3.57 -0.91
C PHE A 22 9.18 -2.54 0.05
N VAL A 23 8.64 -1.30 0.05
CA VAL A 23 9.08 -0.24 0.96
C VAL A 23 8.87 -0.64 2.41
N SER A 24 7.67 -1.10 2.76
CA SER A 24 7.32 -1.51 4.12
C SER A 24 8.06 -2.78 4.51
N TYR A 25 8.14 -3.77 3.61
CA TYR A 25 8.89 -5.00 3.80
C TYR A 25 10.39 -4.76 4.08
N TYR A 26 11.01 -3.81 3.38
CA TYR A 26 12.39 -3.40 3.60
C TYR A 26 12.54 -2.60 4.91
N THR A 27 11.78 -1.51 5.09
CA THR A 27 11.96 -0.57 6.21
C THR A 27 11.58 -1.15 7.57
N SER A 28 10.73 -2.17 7.62
CA SER A 28 10.39 -2.91 8.85
C SER A 28 11.39 -4.02 9.19
N GLY A 29 12.33 -4.33 8.30
CA GLY A 29 13.23 -5.47 8.47
C GLY A 29 12.56 -6.84 8.27
N HIS A 30 11.28 -6.92 7.88
CA HIS A 30 10.59 -8.20 7.68
C HIS A 30 11.32 -9.13 6.69
N TYR A 31 12.06 -8.55 5.73
CA TYR A 31 12.90 -9.29 4.78
C TYR A 31 14.03 -10.11 5.42
N GLU A 32 14.40 -9.82 6.67
CA GLU A 32 15.41 -10.58 7.40
C GLU A 32 14.90 -11.95 7.83
N VAL A 33 13.60 -12.03 8.13
CA VAL A 33 12.95 -13.19 8.78
C VAL A 33 11.92 -13.88 7.89
N ALA A 34 11.48 -13.25 6.80
CA ALA A 34 10.63 -13.84 5.77
C ALA A 34 11.29 -13.66 4.40
N LYS A 35 11.81 -14.74 3.79
CA LYS A 35 12.68 -14.68 2.59
C LYS A 35 11.97 -14.89 1.24
N TYR A 36 10.66 -15.16 1.26
CA TYR A 36 9.89 -15.45 0.06
C TYR A 36 8.80 -14.39 -0.10
N TYR A 37 8.69 -13.80 -1.28
CA TYR A 37 7.73 -12.74 -1.58
C TYR A 37 6.98 -13.08 -2.87
N SER A 38 5.65 -13.14 -2.81
CA SER A 38 4.79 -13.38 -3.98
C SER A 38 4.20 -12.06 -4.49
N LEU A 39 4.38 -11.78 -5.78
CA LEU A 39 3.84 -10.60 -6.46
C LEU A 39 2.38 -10.81 -6.85
N ASP A 40 1.49 -10.87 -5.86
CA ASP A 40 0.06 -11.11 -6.05
C ASP A 40 -0.76 -9.84 -6.36
N ALA A 41 -0.21 -8.66 -6.07
CA ALA A 41 -0.81 -7.34 -6.27
C ALA A 41 -2.27 -7.25 -5.77
N HIS A 42 -2.58 -7.91 -4.65
CA HIS A 42 -3.96 -8.07 -4.16
C HIS A 42 -4.59 -6.78 -3.61
N MET A 43 -3.79 -5.76 -3.29
CA MET A 43 -4.26 -4.45 -2.82
C MET A 43 -3.42 -3.29 -3.41
N ALA A 44 -4.09 -2.15 -3.62
CA ALA A 44 -3.47 -0.89 -4.04
C ALA A 44 -4.07 0.29 -3.24
N PRO A 45 -3.80 0.39 -1.93
CA PRO A 45 -4.40 1.41 -1.08
C PRO A 45 -3.89 2.82 -1.46
N PRO A 46 -4.77 3.84 -1.54
CA PRO A 46 -4.33 5.20 -1.80
C PRO A 46 -3.71 5.85 -0.56
N ALA A 47 -2.66 6.65 -0.75
CA ALA A 47 -2.15 7.54 0.29
C ALA A 47 -2.93 8.87 0.27
N MET A 48 -3.63 9.18 1.37
CA MET A 48 -4.42 10.41 1.48
C MET A 48 -3.75 11.43 2.41
N LEU A 49 -3.55 12.65 1.92
CA LEU A 49 -3.14 13.77 2.76
C LEU A 49 -4.37 14.41 3.40
N LEU A 50 -4.46 14.31 4.73
CA LEU A 50 -5.59 14.81 5.52
C LEU A 50 -5.14 15.97 6.42
N MET A 51 -6.05 16.90 6.68
CA MET A 51 -5.86 17.99 7.62
C MET A 51 -7.05 18.09 8.57
N SER A 52 -6.78 18.38 9.84
CA SER A 52 -7.81 18.65 10.84
C SER A 52 -8.72 19.79 10.38
N GLN A 53 -10.03 19.55 10.39
CA GLN A 53 -11.04 20.56 10.05
C GLN A 53 -10.94 21.79 10.96
N THR A 54 -10.67 21.58 12.26
CA THR A 54 -10.50 22.68 13.23
C THR A 54 -9.31 23.56 12.87
N SER A 55 -8.18 22.96 12.48
CA SER A 55 -7.01 23.72 12.02
C SER A 55 -7.29 24.42 10.69
N TRP A 56 -7.92 23.73 9.73
CA TRP A 56 -8.29 24.29 8.43
C TRP A 56 -9.20 25.53 8.56
N ASN A 57 -10.16 25.50 9.48
CA ASN A 57 -11.10 26.60 9.69
C ASN A 57 -10.44 27.87 10.27
N LYS A 58 -9.26 27.76 10.89
CA LYS A 58 -8.50 28.91 11.39
C LYS A 58 -7.73 29.65 10.29
N LEU A 59 -7.59 29.04 9.12
CA LEU A 59 -6.88 29.63 7.99
C LEU A 59 -7.77 30.65 7.25
N ASN A 60 -7.17 31.76 6.83
CA ASN A 60 -7.80 32.65 5.85
C ASN A 60 -7.77 32.04 4.44
N ASP A 61 -8.44 32.67 3.49
CA ASP A 61 -8.62 32.10 2.14
C ASP A 61 -7.30 31.95 1.36
N SER A 62 -6.38 32.90 1.51
CA SER A 62 -5.05 32.81 0.88
C SER A 62 -4.24 31.64 1.46
N GLN A 63 -4.28 31.42 2.77
CA GLN A 63 -3.63 30.29 3.43
C GLN A 63 -4.26 28.95 3.02
N LYS A 64 -5.59 28.88 2.94
CA LYS A 64 -6.29 27.68 2.45
C LYS A 64 -5.86 27.34 1.03
N GLN A 65 -5.78 28.35 0.16
CA GLN A 65 -5.33 28.16 -1.21
C GLN A 65 -3.89 27.62 -1.26
N ALA A 66 -2.97 28.26 -0.53
CA ALA A 66 -1.57 27.82 -0.46
C ALA A 66 -1.42 26.37 0.03
N VAL A 67 -2.17 25.97 1.06
CA VAL A 67 -2.17 24.59 1.56
C VAL A 67 -2.71 23.61 0.51
N ARG A 68 -3.74 23.98 -0.26
CA ARG A 68 -4.29 23.13 -1.32
C ARG A 68 -3.34 22.97 -2.50
N GLU A 69 -2.64 24.03 -2.87
CA GLU A 69 -1.62 24.01 -3.92
C GLU A 69 -0.46 23.11 -3.51
N ALA A 70 0.12 23.37 -2.33
CA ALA A 70 1.19 22.55 -1.77
C ALA A 70 0.79 21.07 -1.63
N ALA A 71 -0.44 20.79 -1.20
CA ALA A 71 -0.95 19.41 -1.12
C ALA A 71 -1.02 18.71 -2.49
N LYS A 72 -1.43 19.42 -3.54
CA LYS A 72 -1.49 18.86 -4.91
C LYS A 72 -0.08 18.59 -5.45
N GLU A 73 0.83 19.55 -5.28
CA GLU A 73 2.24 19.40 -5.69
C GLU A 73 2.90 18.24 -4.97
N ALA A 74 2.74 18.18 -3.64
CA ALA A 74 3.26 17.08 -2.81
C ALA A 74 2.68 15.73 -3.24
N ALA A 75 1.40 15.64 -3.58
CA ALA A 75 0.79 14.39 -4.03
C ALA A 75 1.37 13.90 -5.38
N VAL A 76 1.69 14.82 -6.31
CA VAL A 76 2.34 14.46 -7.58
C VAL A 76 3.77 13.99 -7.33
N TRP A 77 4.53 14.76 -6.54
CA TRP A 77 5.90 14.43 -6.20
C TRP A 77 6.00 13.10 -5.44
N GLN A 78 5.13 12.89 -4.46
CA GLN A 78 5.14 11.69 -3.63
C GLN A 78 4.91 10.42 -4.44
N ARG A 79 4.08 10.46 -5.49
CA ARG A 79 3.90 9.29 -6.36
C ARG A 79 5.20 8.87 -7.02
N GLN A 80 5.97 9.82 -7.54
CA GLN A 80 7.27 9.52 -8.15
C GLN A 80 8.26 9.02 -7.10
N ALA A 81 8.39 9.73 -5.98
CA ALA A 81 9.30 9.34 -4.90
C ALA A 81 8.98 7.94 -4.35
N MET A 82 7.69 7.57 -4.27
CA MET A 82 7.28 6.23 -3.86
C MET A 82 7.66 5.17 -4.89
N MET A 83 7.41 5.41 -6.19
CA MET A 83 7.83 4.45 -7.23
C MET A 83 9.35 4.23 -7.23
N ASP A 84 10.13 5.30 -7.08
CA ASP A 84 11.59 5.22 -7.00
C ASP A 84 12.02 4.40 -5.78
N PHE A 85 11.39 4.63 -4.62
CA PHE A 85 11.73 3.92 -3.39
C PHE A 85 11.25 2.46 -3.37
N GLN A 86 10.16 2.13 -4.07
CA GLN A 86 9.74 0.73 -4.30
C GLN A 86 10.80 -0.03 -5.09
N ASN A 87 11.32 0.57 -6.17
CA ASN A 87 12.37 -0.04 -6.99
C ASN A 87 13.67 -0.22 -6.20
N GLU A 88 14.09 0.80 -5.44
CA GLU A 88 15.25 0.71 -4.56
C GLU A 88 15.07 -0.39 -3.49
N SER A 89 13.92 -0.41 -2.82
CA SER A 89 13.63 -1.38 -1.76
C SER A 89 13.59 -2.80 -2.30
N ARG A 90 12.99 -3.02 -3.48
CA ARG A 90 13.02 -4.32 -4.17
C ARG A 90 14.46 -4.78 -4.41
N ALA A 91 15.29 -3.92 -4.99
CA ALA A 91 16.69 -4.26 -5.28
C ALA A 91 17.45 -4.63 -3.99
N LYS A 92 17.24 -3.90 -2.89
CA LYS A 92 17.88 -4.19 -1.61
C LYS A 92 17.44 -5.53 -0.99
N VAL A 93 16.16 -5.88 -1.07
CA VAL A 93 15.69 -7.16 -0.51
C VAL A 93 16.14 -8.35 -1.36
N GLU A 94 16.20 -8.19 -2.69
CA GLU A 94 16.78 -9.18 -3.61
C GLU A 94 18.29 -9.36 -3.34
N GLU A 95 19.05 -8.27 -3.14
CA GLU A 95 20.47 -8.31 -2.74
C GLU A 95 20.67 -9.00 -1.37
N ALA A 96 19.73 -8.81 -0.44
CA ALA A 96 19.69 -9.49 0.86
C ALA A 96 19.22 -10.97 0.78
N GLY A 97 19.08 -11.52 -0.42
CA GLY A 97 18.80 -12.92 -0.68
C GLY A 97 17.33 -13.32 -0.66
N CYS A 98 16.40 -12.37 -0.71
CA CYS A 98 14.97 -12.67 -0.78
C CYS A 98 14.59 -13.13 -2.20
N GLN A 99 13.70 -14.11 -2.29
CA GLN A 99 13.21 -14.67 -3.55
C GLN A 99 11.85 -14.08 -3.90
N ILE A 100 11.76 -13.45 -5.07
CA ILE A 100 10.54 -12.82 -5.56
C ILE A 100 9.89 -13.74 -6.61
N PHE A 101 8.60 -14.04 -6.41
CA PHE A 101 7.83 -14.95 -7.26
C PHE A 101 6.71 -14.21 -7.95
N GLU A 102 6.66 -14.32 -9.27
CA GLU A 102 5.46 -13.97 -10.04
C GLU A 102 4.37 -15.01 -9.79
N VAL A 103 3.12 -14.57 -9.70
CA VAL A 103 1.96 -15.45 -9.54
C VAL A 103 0.89 -15.16 -10.60
N ASP A 104 -0.03 -16.11 -10.80
CA ASP A 104 -1.20 -15.86 -11.65
C ASP A 104 -2.18 -14.93 -10.93
N GLY A 105 -2.04 -13.62 -11.16
CA GLY A 105 -2.93 -12.61 -10.59
C GLY A 105 -4.40 -12.85 -10.92
N LYS A 106 -4.73 -13.50 -12.05
CA LYS A 106 -6.13 -13.81 -12.40
C LYS A 106 -6.70 -14.90 -11.50
N ALA A 107 -5.90 -15.91 -11.14
CA ALA A 107 -6.31 -16.93 -10.17
C ALA A 107 -6.65 -16.29 -8.80
N PHE A 108 -5.81 -15.38 -8.31
CA PHE A 108 -6.06 -14.64 -7.06
C PHE A 108 -7.33 -13.78 -7.16
N GLN A 109 -7.48 -12.98 -8.22
CA GLN A 109 -8.68 -12.18 -8.45
C GLN A 109 -9.96 -13.02 -8.48
N ASN A 110 -9.93 -14.17 -9.14
CA ASN A 110 -11.08 -15.07 -9.20
C ASN A 110 -11.39 -15.69 -7.84
N ALA A 111 -10.37 -16.09 -7.08
CA ALA A 111 -10.52 -16.65 -5.74
C ALA A 111 -11.18 -15.67 -4.75
N VAL A 112 -10.86 -14.38 -4.85
CA VAL A 112 -11.44 -13.34 -3.97
C VAL A 112 -12.74 -12.73 -4.50
N SER A 113 -13.14 -13.00 -5.75
CA SER A 113 -14.32 -12.39 -6.37
C SER A 113 -15.63 -12.52 -5.57
N PRO A 114 -15.90 -13.61 -4.81
CA PRO A 114 -17.09 -13.70 -3.95
C PRO A 114 -17.19 -12.61 -2.89
N ILE A 115 -16.08 -11.91 -2.55
CA ILE A 115 -16.11 -10.79 -1.61
C ILE A 115 -17.05 -9.68 -2.07
N TYR A 116 -17.21 -9.47 -3.38
CA TYR A 116 -18.09 -8.41 -3.90
C TYR A 116 -19.56 -8.64 -3.53
N ASP A 117 -19.98 -9.89 -3.39
CA ASP A 117 -21.35 -10.25 -3.02
C ASP A 117 -21.64 -9.96 -1.53
N LEU A 118 -20.59 -9.90 -0.69
CA LEU A 118 -20.71 -9.52 0.72
C LEU A 118 -20.93 -8.01 0.92
N TYR A 119 -20.63 -7.20 -0.09
CA TYR A 119 -20.72 -5.74 -0.01
C TYR A 119 -21.57 -5.13 -1.14
N PRO A 120 -22.88 -5.48 -1.23
CA PRO A 120 -23.76 -5.01 -2.30
C PRO A 120 -23.90 -3.49 -2.35
N GLN A 121 -23.70 -2.79 -1.22
CA GLN A 121 -23.72 -1.33 -1.15
C GLN A 121 -22.65 -0.65 -2.02
N TYR A 122 -21.57 -1.36 -2.37
CA TYR A 122 -20.50 -0.82 -3.21
C TYR A 122 -20.65 -1.18 -4.70
N LYS A 123 -21.69 -1.92 -5.10
CA LYS A 123 -21.86 -2.39 -6.48
C LYS A 123 -21.71 -1.27 -7.52
N SER A 124 -22.40 -0.14 -7.32
CA SER A 124 -22.35 0.98 -8.28
C SER A 124 -20.96 1.61 -8.38
N ILE A 125 -20.22 1.73 -7.28
CA ILE A 125 -18.87 2.30 -7.34
C ILE A 125 -17.87 1.30 -7.93
N ILE A 126 -18.01 0.01 -7.64
CA ILE A 126 -17.20 -1.06 -8.23
C ILE A 126 -17.38 -1.10 -9.74
N GLU A 127 -18.62 -1.01 -10.25
CA GLU A 127 -18.91 -0.96 -11.68
C GLU A 127 -18.26 0.25 -12.36
N LYS A 128 -18.30 1.43 -11.72
CA LYS A 128 -17.62 2.63 -12.22
C LYS A 128 -16.10 2.46 -12.26
N ILE A 129 -15.50 1.91 -11.22
CA ILE A 129 -14.04 1.65 -11.17
C ILE A 129 -13.64 0.70 -12.30
N LYS A 130 -14.38 -0.40 -12.51
CA LYS A 130 -14.11 -1.36 -13.59
C LYS A 130 -14.28 -0.78 -15.00
N ALA A 131 -15.02 0.30 -15.15
CA ALA A 131 -15.22 0.97 -16.43
C ALA A 131 -14.10 1.98 -16.77
N VAL A 132 -13.27 2.35 -15.80
CA VAL A 132 -12.08 3.18 -16.00
C VAL A 132 -10.94 2.24 -16.39
N ASN A 133 -10.75 2.05 -17.70
CA ASN A 133 -9.54 1.41 -18.24
C ASN A 133 -8.37 2.40 -18.22
#